data_AF-A0A6I3S8A9-F1
#
_entry.id   AF-A0A6I3S8A9-F1
#
_cell.length_a   1.000
_cell.length_b   1.000
_cell.length_c   1.000
_cell.angle_alpha   90.00
_cell.angle_beta   90.00
_cell.angle_gamma   90.00
#
_symmetry.space_group_name_H-M   'P 1'
#
loop_
_entity.id
_entity.type
_entity.pdbx_description
1 polymer ?
#
loop_
_entity_poly.entity_id
_entity_poly.type
_entity_poly.pdbx_seq_one_letter_code
_entity_poly.pdbx_strand_id
1 'polypeptide(L)'
;MSTHGKNVFVPFPRYENAVFVGDSAIEALAELKIFGKALIGGELPNMQYFHPNEKLLECTSCVMQDQRVLTTAIRRGEIEYVLLENNPDSDINPALLAPKLEAEGVQVKILTIFQDPTETLLEIGRVFGEETRAGRIVREYRLQQEQLKRYSPLSPQSILALLAIRHPLDDRIFLFALSDASELNKDLYPALCA
;
A
#
# COMPACT_ATOMS: atom_id res chain seq x y z
N MET A 1 -0.61 -23.46 25.30
CA MET A 1 0.02 -24.11 24.13
C MET A 1 0.55 -23.01 23.25
N SER A 2 1.85 -23.00 22.97
CA SER A 2 2.51 -22.00 22.14
C SER A 2 1.95 -22.06 20.71
N THR A 3 1.28 -21.01 20.26
CA THR A 3 0.79 -20.82 18.89
C THR A 3 1.89 -20.29 17.96
N HIS A 4 3.15 -20.72 18.16
CA HIS A 4 4.21 -20.49 17.18
C HIS A 4 3.94 -21.40 15.98
N GLY A 5 2.96 -20.99 15.17
CA GLY A 5 2.53 -21.66 13.96
C GLY A 5 3.67 -21.69 12.94
N LYS A 6 4.06 -22.92 12.59
CA LYS A 6 4.60 -23.37 11.30
C LYS A 6 5.42 -22.33 10.55
N ASN A 7 6.73 -22.55 10.56
CA ASN A 7 7.74 -22.02 9.65
C ASN A 7 7.12 -21.42 8.37
N VAL A 8 6.88 -20.10 8.42
CA VAL A 8 6.36 -19.33 7.30
C VAL A 8 7.44 -19.41 6.25
N PHE A 9 7.24 -20.21 5.20
CA PHE A 9 8.10 -20.13 4.04
C PHE A 9 8.03 -18.67 3.58
N VAL A 10 9.07 -17.91 3.88
CA VAL A 10 9.25 -16.54 3.43
C VAL A 10 9.80 -16.69 2.03
N PRO A 11 9.03 -16.46 0.96
CA PRO A 11 9.66 -16.33 -0.35
C PRO A 11 10.63 -15.16 -0.23
N PHE A 12 11.81 -15.30 -0.84
CA PHE A 12 12.75 -14.19 -0.96
C PHE A 12 11.99 -12.97 -1.51
N PRO A 13 12.25 -11.76 -0.96
CA PRO A 13 11.72 -10.54 -1.54
C PRO A 13 11.99 -10.48 -3.04
N ARG A 14 10.98 -10.05 -3.80
CA ARG A 14 11.10 -9.84 -5.24
C ARG A 14 11.43 -8.37 -5.47
N TYR A 15 12.58 -8.10 -6.08
CA TYR A 15 13.02 -6.75 -6.39
C TYR A 15 12.86 -6.51 -7.88
N GLU A 16 12.03 -5.54 -8.23
CA GLU A 16 11.73 -5.15 -9.59
C GLU A 16 12.58 -3.94 -9.97
N ASN A 17 13.07 -3.92 -11.21
CA ASN A 17 13.67 -2.72 -11.81
C ASN A 17 12.57 -1.72 -12.19
N ALA A 18 11.81 -1.27 -11.21
CA ALA A 18 10.61 -0.47 -11.41
C ALA A 18 10.54 0.74 -10.47
N VAL A 19 9.76 1.74 -10.87
CA VAL A 19 9.26 2.78 -9.97
C VAL A 19 7.79 2.52 -9.68
N PHE A 20 7.43 2.41 -8.41
CA PHE A 20 6.04 2.25 -7.99
C PHE A 20 5.45 3.62 -7.59
N VAL A 21 4.25 3.95 -8.08
CA VAL A 21 3.60 5.24 -7.84
C VAL A 21 2.21 5.02 -7.27
N GLY A 22 2.00 5.45 -6.02
CA GLY A 22 0.73 5.34 -5.29
C GLY A 22 0.87 4.55 -3.99
N ASP A 23 0.31 5.10 -2.91
CA ASP A 23 0.53 4.65 -1.54
C ASP A 23 -0.10 3.28 -1.25
N SER A 24 -1.36 3.09 -1.63
CA SER A 24 -2.07 1.82 -1.42
C SER A 24 -1.46 0.69 -2.26
N ALA A 25 -1.01 0.99 -3.48
CA ALA A 25 -0.29 0.04 -4.32
C ALA A 25 1.01 -0.43 -3.63
N ILE A 26 1.79 0.50 -3.10
CA ILE A 26 3.07 0.19 -2.43
C ILE A 26 2.84 -0.67 -1.19
N GLU A 27 1.86 -0.33 -0.35
CA GLU A 27 1.52 -1.12 0.84
C GLU A 27 1.06 -2.54 0.47
N ALA A 28 0.14 -2.66 -0.49
CA ALA A 28 -0.37 -3.96 -0.91
C ALA A 28 0.70 -4.84 -1.56
N LEU A 29 1.66 -4.25 -2.29
CA LEU A 29 2.80 -4.95 -2.86
C LEU A 29 3.77 -5.46 -1.78
N ALA A 30 3.94 -4.72 -0.69
CA ALA A 30 4.79 -5.12 0.43
C ALA A 30 4.27 -6.35 1.18
N GLU A 31 2.94 -6.58 1.22
CA GLU A 31 2.35 -7.83 1.72
C GLU A 31 2.81 -9.05 0.91
N LEU A 32 2.97 -8.89 -0.41
CA LEU A 32 3.59 -9.87 -1.28
C LEU A 32 5.11 -9.74 -1.37
N LYS A 33 5.76 -8.91 -0.55
CA LYS A 33 7.21 -8.64 -0.57
C LYS A 33 7.73 -8.37 -1.98
N ILE A 34 6.96 -7.65 -2.79
CA ILE A 34 7.34 -7.17 -4.11
C ILE A 34 7.74 -5.71 -3.92
N PHE A 35 8.97 -5.38 -4.25
CA PHE A 35 9.56 -4.07 -4.01
C PHE A 35 10.12 -3.52 -5.31
N GLY A 36 9.91 -2.23 -5.56
CA GLY A 36 10.54 -1.52 -6.67
C GLY A 36 11.98 -1.14 -6.32
N LYS A 37 12.67 -0.54 -7.30
CA LYS A 37 13.94 0.14 -7.06
C LYS A 37 13.71 1.48 -6.36
N ALA A 38 12.58 2.09 -6.64
CA ALA A 38 12.18 3.36 -6.10
C ALA A 38 10.65 3.45 -6.00
N LEU A 39 10.17 4.34 -5.15
CA LEU A 39 8.75 4.59 -4.97
C LEU A 39 8.44 6.09 -4.97
N ILE A 40 7.20 6.41 -5.33
CA ILE A 40 6.58 7.73 -5.23
C ILE A 40 5.28 7.52 -4.47
N GLY A 41 5.17 8.14 -3.31
CA GLY A 41 4.08 7.96 -2.36
C GLY A 41 3.92 9.19 -1.47
N GLY A 42 2.70 9.57 -1.12
CA GLY A 42 2.35 10.70 -0.28
C GLY A 42 1.95 10.32 1.15
N GLU A 43 2.44 11.12 2.11
CA GLU A 43 1.88 11.32 3.45
C GLU A 43 1.82 10.17 4.47
N LEU A 44 2.38 8.99 4.21
CA LEU A 44 2.71 8.11 5.33
C LEU A 44 4.00 8.62 6.00
N PRO A 45 3.94 9.20 7.22
CA PRO A 45 5.16 9.42 7.97
C PRO A 45 5.86 8.07 8.10
N ASN A 46 7.11 8.03 7.66
CA ASN A 46 7.97 6.86 7.69
C ASN A 46 7.82 5.84 6.53
N MET A 47 7.43 6.24 5.31
CA MET A 47 7.56 5.35 4.14
C MET A 47 8.95 4.74 4.00
N GLN A 48 10.01 5.50 4.29
CA GLN A 48 11.39 5.00 4.30
C GLN A 48 11.66 3.94 5.38
N TYR A 49 10.86 3.92 6.45
CA TYR A 49 10.95 2.90 7.51
C TYR A 49 10.18 1.64 7.14
N PHE A 50 8.98 1.78 6.56
CA PHE A 50 8.14 0.64 6.17
C PHE A 50 8.64 -0.03 4.87
N HIS A 51 9.30 0.74 4.01
CA HIS A 51 9.82 0.29 2.72
C HIS A 51 11.33 0.56 2.61
N PRO A 52 12.17 -0.02 3.49
CA PRO A 52 13.60 0.30 3.57
C PRO A 52 14.38 -0.11 2.31
N ASN A 53 13.80 -0.98 1.48
CA ASN A 53 14.41 -1.45 0.25
C ASN A 53 14.10 -0.57 -0.97
N GLU A 54 13.16 0.36 -0.84
CA GLU A 54 12.68 1.19 -1.94
C GLU A 54 13.10 2.63 -1.71
N LYS A 55 13.75 3.25 -2.69
CA LYS A 55 14.13 4.66 -2.58
C LYS A 55 12.89 5.54 -2.78
N LEU A 56 12.44 6.24 -1.73
CA LEU A 56 11.45 7.31 -1.85
C LEU A 56 12.01 8.44 -2.73
N LEU A 57 11.33 8.73 -3.83
CA LEU A 57 11.71 9.81 -4.76
C LEU A 57 10.99 11.11 -4.47
N GLU A 58 9.67 11.07 -4.29
CA GLU A 58 8.82 12.25 -4.14
C GLU A 58 7.41 11.82 -3.70
N CYS A 59 6.54 12.79 -3.40
CA CYS A 59 5.13 12.55 -3.10
C CYS A 59 4.27 12.30 -4.35
N THR A 60 3.19 11.52 -4.22
CA THR A 60 2.25 11.23 -5.32
C THR A 60 1.69 12.53 -5.91
N SER A 61 1.17 13.44 -5.07
CA SER A 61 0.66 14.75 -5.49
C SER A 61 1.70 15.59 -6.25
N CYS A 62 2.95 15.56 -5.79
CA CYS A 62 4.08 16.29 -6.36
C CYS A 62 4.38 15.80 -7.78
N VAL A 63 4.43 14.48 -7.98
CA VAL A 63 4.71 13.87 -9.29
C VAL A 63 3.54 14.02 -10.24
N MET A 64 2.31 14.07 -9.75
CA MET A 64 1.15 14.37 -10.59
C MET A 64 1.20 15.79 -11.17
N GLN A 65 1.81 16.74 -10.47
CA GLN A 65 2.02 18.10 -10.97
C GLN A 65 3.29 18.22 -11.83
N ASP A 66 4.39 17.58 -11.43
CA ASP A 66 5.69 17.66 -12.10
C ASP A 66 6.40 16.31 -12.17
N GLN A 67 6.46 15.73 -13.37
CA GLN A 67 7.06 14.41 -13.60
C GLN A 67 8.59 14.42 -13.82
N ARG A 68 9.29 15.56 -13.63
CA ARG A 68 10.74 15.65 -13.86
C ARG A 68 11.54 14.66 -13.00
N VAL A 69 11.13 14.46 -11.74
CA VAL A 69 11.78 13.51 -10.83
C VAL A 69 11.62 12.08 -11.33
N LEU A 70 10.38 11.69 -11.68
CA LEU A 70 10.06 10.36 -12.22
C LEU A 70 10.82 10.10 -13.54
N THR A 71 10.75 11.01 -14.50
CA THR A 71 11.43 10.86 -15.80
C THR A 71 12.96 10.79 -15.66
N THR A 72 13.54 11.55 -14.72
CA THR A 72 14.98 11.46 -14.41
C THR A 72 15.33 10.11 -13.80
N ALA A 73 14.51 9.60 -12.88
CA ALA A 73 14.71 8.29 -12.27
C ALA A 73 14.63 7.17 -13.32
N ILE A 74 13.67 7.23 -14.24
CA ILE A 74 13.53 6.27 -15.34
C ILE A 74 14.80 6.24 -16.20
N ARG A 75 15.26 7.40 -16.67
CA ARG A 75 16.42 7.52 -17.58
C ARG A 75 17.74 7.09 -16.95
N ARG A 76 17.94 7.34 -15.65
CA ARG A 76 19.22 7.08 -14.96
C ARG A 76 19.22 5.78 -14.16
N GLY A 77 18.05 5.26 -13.84
CA GLY A 77 17.87 4.21 -12.85
C GLY A 77 17.80 2.80 -13.41
N GLU A 78 18.04 2.58 -14.72
CA GLU A 78 17.82 1.27 -15.37
C GLU A 78 16.42 0.72 -15.07
N ILE A 79 15.41 1.59 -15.17
CA ILE A 79 14.01 1.24 -14.88
C ILE A 79 13.42 0.57 -16.12
N GLU A 80 12.92 -0.65 -15.94
CA GLU A 80 12.25 -1.44 -16.99
C GLU A 80 10.80 -1.00 -17.18
N TYR A 81 10.11 -0.66 -16.10
CA TYR A 81 8.71 -0.21 -16.16
C TYR A 81 8.33 0.68 -14.96
N VAL A 82 7.20 1.36 -15.09
CA VAL A 82 6.55 2.11 -14.00
C VAL A 82 5.24 1.42 -13.65
N LEU A 83 5.01 1.17 -12.36
CA LEU A 83 3.71 0.75 -11.86
C LEU A 83 2.94 1.96 -11.35
N LEU A 84 1.73 2.14 -11.86
CA LEU A 84 0.82 3.20 -11.45
C LEU A 84 -0.37 2.59 -10.71
N GLU A 85 -0.63 3.10 -9.53
CA GLU A 85 -1.87 2.85 -8.82
C GLU A 85 -3.06 3.39 -9.61
N ASN A 86 -4.11 2.57 -9.72
CA ASN A 86 -5.43 2.98 -10.15
C ASN A 86 -6.41 2.77 -9.00
N ASN A 87 -6.64 3.83 -8.24
CA ASN A 87 -7.68 3.87 -7.23
C ASN A 87 -8.84 4.75 -7.76
N PRO A 88 -9.97 4.16 -8.19
CA PRO A 88 -11.11 4.91 -8.73
C PRO A 88 -11.74 5.88 -7.74
N ASP A 89 -11.59 5.63 -6.45
CA ASP A 89 -12.19 6.41 -5.37
C ASP A 89 -11.26 7.53 -4.86
N SER A 90 -10.03 7.64 -5.39
CA SER A 90 -9.05 8.64 -4.99
C SER A 90 -9.15 9.93 -5.81
N ASP A 91 -9.05 11.08 -5.14
CA ASP A 91 -8.93 12.41 -5.77
C ASP A 91 -7.67 12.54 -6.63
N ILE A 92 -6.61 11.80 -6.29
CA ILE A 92 -5.34 11.78 -7.01
C ILE A 92 -5.10 10.35 -7.53
N ASN A 93 -5.29 10.15 -8.83
CA ASN A 93 -5.13 8.84 -9.47
C ASN A 93 -3.89 8.80 -10.40
N PRO A 94 -2.79 8.14 -9.98
CA PRO A 94 -1.56 8.02 -10.76
C PRO A 94 -1.71 7.38 -12.14
N ALA A 95 -2.70 6.50 -12.34
CA ALA A 95 -2.94 5.83 -13.61
C ALA A 95 -3.19 6.83 -14.76
N LEU A 96 -3.62 8.06 -14.45
CA LEU A 96 -3.76 9.14 -15.43
C LEU A 96 -2.43 9.54 -16.11
N LEU A 97 -1.28 9.18 -15.53
CA LEU A 97 0.03 9.41 -16.13
C LEU A 97 0.37 8.40 -17.25
N ALA A 98 -0.37 7.28 -17.35
CA ALA A 98 -0.04 6.19 -18.27
C ALA A 98 0.09 6.66 -19.74
N PRO A 99 -0.86 7.42 -20.33
CA PRO A 99 -0.76 7.79 -21.74
C PRO A 99 0.48 8.65 -22.05
N LYS A 100 0.89 9.49 -21.10
CA LYS A 100 2.07 10.35 -21.25
C LYS A 100 3.36 9.52 -21.17
N LEU A 101 3.45 8.61 -20.20
CA LEU A 101 4.63 7.75 -20.02
C LEU A 101 4.79 6.78 -21.19
N GLU A 102 3.70 6.17 -21.65
CA GLU A 102 3.69 5.28 -22.80
C GLU A 102 4.11 6.01 -24.10
N ALA A 103 3.67 7.26 -24.29
CA ALA A 103 4.10 8.09 -25.42
C ALA A 103 5.60 8.42 -25.39
N GLU A 104 6.22 8.42 -24.21
CA GLU A 104 7.68 8.55 -24.02
C GLU A 104 8.43 7.21 -24.16
N GLY A 105 7.73 6.12 -24.49
CA GLY A 105 8.29 4.78 -24.66
C GLY A 105 8.53 4.03 -23.35
N VAL A 106 7.95 4.48 -22.24
CA VAL A 106 8.05 3.82 -20.93
C VAL A 106 7.02 2.70 -20.86
N GLN A 107 7.44 1.50 -20.45
CA GLN A 107 6.51 0.43 -20.15
C GLN A 107 5.74 0.77 -18.87
N VAL A 108 4.41 0.71 -18.91
CA VAL A 108 3.55 1.00 -17.77
C VAL A 108 2.78 -0.25 -17.37
N LYS A 109 2.68 -0.49 -16.05
CA LYS A 109 1.72 -1.42 -15.45
C LYS A 109 0.73 -0.62 -14.63
N ILE A 110 -0.55 -1.00 -14.70
CA ILE A 110 -1.59 -0.40 -13.89
C ILE A 110 -2.04 -1.43 -12.86
N LEU A 111 -2.04 -1.05 -11.59
CA LEU A 111 -2.55 -1.88 -10.49
C LEU A 111 -3.84 -1.26 -9.96
N THR A 112 -4.96 -1.96 -10.15
CA THR A 112 -6.24 -1.50 -9.61
C THR A 112 -6.32 -1.81 -8.11
N ILE A 113 -6.66 -0.81 -7.32
CA ILE A 113 -6.93 -0.95 -5.89
C ILE A 113 -8.43 -1.10 -5.69
N PHE A 114 -8.82 -2.17 -5.01
CA PHE A 114 -10.20 -2.50 -4.67
C PHE A 114 -10.48 -2.19 -3.20
N GLN A 115 -11.74 -1.95 -2.89
CA GLN A 115 -12.21 -1.77 -1.51
C GLN A 115 -12.03 -3.02 -0.66
N ASP A 116 -12.16 -4.23 -1.24
CA ASP A 116 -11.76 -5.47 -0.57
C ASP A 116 -10.24 -5.65 -0.72
N PRO A 117 -9.46 -5.59 0.38
CA PRO A 117 -8.02 -5.79 0.31
C PRO A 117 -7.63 -7.16 -0.27
N THR A 118 -8.48 -8.18 -0.11
CA THR A 118 -8.22 -9.51 -0.66
C THR A 118 -8.32 -9.55 -2.18
N GLU A 119 -9.18 -8.72 -2.79
CA GLU A 119 -9.24 -8.57 -4.24
C GLU A 119 -7.99 -7.86 -4.77
N THR A 120 -7.52 -6.81 -4.09
CA THR A 120 -6.25 -6.13 -4.42
C THR A 120 -5.07 -7.10 -4.39
N LEU A 121 -4.97 -7.97 -3.37
CA LEU A 121 -3.90 -8.98 -3.28
C LEU A 121 -3.96 -9.99 -4.44
N LEU A 122 -5.16 -10.41 -4.86
CA LEU A 122 -5.34 -11.31 -6.00
C LEU A 122 -4.96 -10.62 -7.32
N GLU A 123 -5.29 -9.34 -7.47
CA GLU A 123 -4.91 -8.54 -8.62
C GLU A 123 -3.38 -8.39 -8.73
N ILE A 124 -2.69 -8.13 -7.61
CA ILE A 124 -1.22 -8.15 -7.59
C ILE A 124 -0.70 -9.51 -8.05
N GLY A 125 -1.29 -10.59 -7.55
CA GLY A 125 -0.99 -11.95 -8.00
C GLY A 125 -1.06 -12.09 -9.52
N ARG A 126 -2.11 -11.55 -10.16
CA ARG A 126 -2.28 -11.58 -11.62
C ARG A 126 -1.28 -10.69 -12.36
N VAL A 127 -1.04 -9.46 -11.89
CA VAL A 127 -0.14 -8.47 -12.52
C VAL A 127 1.33 -8.94 -12.49
N PHE A 128 1.70 -9.73 -11.47
CA PHE A 128 3.07 -10.17 -11.25
C PHE A 128 3.31 -11.67 -11.50
N GLY A 129 2.27 -12.47 -11.80
CA GLY A 129 2.40 -13.92 -11.93
C GLY A 129 2.68 -14.63 -10.59
N GLU A 130 2.12 -14.09 -9.50
CA GLU A 130 2.27 -14.53 -8.11
C GLU A 130 0.94 -15.06 -7.56
N GLU A 131 0.06 -15.61 -8.40
CA GLU A 131 -1.31 -16.01 -8.04
C GLU A 131 -1.33 -17.07 -6.93
N THR A 132 -0.37 -18.00 -6.94
CA THR A 132 -0.24 -19.00 -5.88
C THR A 132 0.08 -18.36 -4.53
N ARG A 133 0.95 -17.35 -4.53
CA ARG A 133 1.35 -16.61 -3.34
C ARG A 133 0.21 -15.74 -2.83
N ALA A 134 -0.41 -14.95 -3.70
CA ALA A 134 -1.60 -14.15 -3.39
C ALA A 134 -2.72 -15.02 -2.82
N GLY A 135 -3.04 -16.12 -3.49
CA GLY A 135 -4.08 -17.06 -3.05
C GLY A 135 -3.77 -17.75 -1.73
N ARG A 136 -2.48 -17.89 -1.35
CA ARG A 136 -2.11 -18.37 -0.01
C ARG A 136 -2.37 -17.30 1.05
N ILE A 137 -1.91 -16.08 0.85
CA ILE A 137 -2.09 -14.96 1.79
C ILE A 137 -3.58 -14.71 2.03
N VAL A 138 -4.39 -14.62 0.97
CA VAL A 138 -5.84 -14.41 1.07
C VAL A 138 -6.53 -15.55 1.84
N ARG A 139 -6.12 -16.80 1.62
CA ARG A 139 -6.65 -17.95 2.36
C ARG A 139 -6.30 -17.89 3.84
N GLU A 140 -5.05 -17.55 4.16
CA GLU A 140 -4.59 -17.37 5.55
C GLU A 140 -5.36 -16.24 6.24
N TYR A 141 -5.54 -15.10 5.57
CA TYR A 141 -6.34 -13.97 6.06
C TYR A 141 -7.79 -14.37 6.36
N ARG A 142 -8.47 -15.04 5.41
CA ARG A 142 -9.85 -15.53 5.60
C ARG A 142 -9.96 -16.54 6.73
N LEU A 143 -8.98 -17.45 6.85
CA LEU A 143 -8.94 -18.41 7.96
C LEU A 143 -8.79 -17.70 9.32
N GLN A 144 -7.99 -16.65 9.41
CA GLN A 144 -7.86 -15.84 10.63
C GLN A 144 -9.17 -15.11 10.95
N GLN A 145 -9.84 -14.50 9.96
CA GLN A 145 -11.16 -13.88 10.16
C GLN A 145 -12.20 -14.88 10.67
N GLU A 146 -12.25 -16.08 10.09
CA GLU A 146 -13.16 -17.14 10.56
C GLU A 146 -12.80 -17.66 11.96
N GLN A 147 -11.53 -17.66 12.34
CA GLN A 147 -11.11 -17.98 13.71
C GLN A 147 -11.54 -16.88 14.69
N LEU A 148 -11.43 -15.61 14.30
CA LEU A 148 -11.84 -14.47 15.13
C LEU A 148 -13.34 -14.53 15.47
N LYS A 149 -14.18 -14.93 14.51
CA LYS A 149 -15.63 -15.12 14.74
C LYS A 149 -15.98 -16.20 15.78
N ARG A 150 -15.05 -17.11 16.11
CA ARG A 150 -15.28 -18.16 17.12
C ARG A 150 -15.10 -17.67 18.55
N TYR A 151 -14.46 -16.53 18.74
CA TYR A 151 -14.34 -15.92 20.05
C TYR A 151 -15.64 -15.19 20.40
N SER A 152 -16.00 -15.17 21.69
CA SER A 152 -17.13 -14.37 22.15
C SER A 152 -16.86 -12.89 21.80
N PRO A 153 -17.85 -12.18 21.23
CA PRO A 153 -17.69 -10.76 20.96
C PRO A 153 -17.38 -10.02 22.26
N LEU A 154 -16.54 -9.00 22.16
CA LEU A 154 -16.31 -8.10 23.28
C LEU A 154 -17.65 -7.45 23.66
N SER A 155 -17.84 -7.17 24.95
CA SER A 155 -18.95 -6.31 25.39
C SER A 155 -18.94 -5.02 24.56
N PRO A 156 -20.09 -4.52 24.07
CA PRO A 156 -20.13 -3.26 23.34
C PRO A 156 -19.41 -2.15 24.08
N GLN A 157 -18.44 -1.53 23.42
CA GLN A 157 -17.61 -0.44 23.97
C GLN A 157 -17.57 0.71 22.96
N SER A 158 -17.62 1.94 23.47
CA SER A 158 -17.37 3.12 22.64
C SER A 158 -15.87 3.25 22.41
N ILE A 159 -15.46 3.32 21.14
CA ILE A 159 -14.05 3.44 20.75
C ILE A 159 -13.82 4.81 20.13
N LEU A 160 -12.80 5.51 20.63
CA LEU A 160 -12.30 6.76 20.06
C LEU A 160 -10.94 6.49 19.40
N ALA A 161 -10.89 6.54 18.08
CA ALA A 161 -9.65 6.52 17.33
C ALA A 161 -9.02 7.93 17.28
N LEU A 162 -7.73 8.02 17.62
CA LEU A 162 -6.97 9.28 17.66
C LEU A 162 -5.73 9.15 16.78
N LEU A 163 -5.50 10.14 15.91
CA LEU A 163 -4.22 10.31 15.22
C LEU A 163 -3.24 11.03 16.17
N ALA A 164 -2.10 10.39 16.43
CA ALA A 164 -1.04 10.97 17.24
C ALA A 164 0.09 11.49 16.34
N ILE A 165 0.38 12.79 16.42
CA ILE A 165 1.50 13.43 15.73
C ILE A 165 2.51 13.89 16.78
N ARG A 166 3.75 13.40 16.70
CA ARG A 166 4.86 13.88 17.54
C ARG A 166 5.57 15.00 16.82
N HIS A 167 5.72 16.14 17.50
CA HIS A 167 6.53 17.25 17.01
C HIS A 167 8.00 16.82 16.91
N PRO A 168 8.66 17.01 15.76
CA PRO A 168 9.98 16.42 15.52
C PRO A 168 11.12 17.08 16.31
N LEU A 169 10.90 18.27 16.87
CA LEU A 169 11.97 19.05 17.54
C LEU A 169 11.85 19.09 19.06
N ASP A 170 10.64 18.99 19.60
CA ASP A 170 10.39 19.19 21.04
C ASP A 170 9.56 18.08 21.67
N ASP A 171 9.32 16.99 20.93
CA ASP A 171 8.67 15.77 21.40
C ASP A 171 7.25 15.92 21.94
N ARG A 172 6.61 17.08 21.72
CA ARG A 172 5.21 17.26 22.07
C ARG A 172 4.33 16.35 21.21
N ILE A 173 3.37 15.69 21.85
CA ILE A 173 2.40 14.83 21.17
C ILE A 173 1.10 15.60 21.01
N PHE A 174 0.64 15.73 19.77
CA PHE A 174 -0.67 16.26 19.42
C PHE A 174 -1.60 15.09 19.08
N LEU A 175 -2.80 15.10 19.66
CA LEU A 175 -3.83 14.10 19.41
C LEU A 175 -4.98 14.76 18.66
N PHE A 176 -5.35 14.17 17.53
CA PHE A 176 -6.47 14.63 16.71
C PHE A 176 -7.53 13.55 16.68
N ALA A 177 -8.76 13.90 17.03
CA ALA A 177 -9.90 13.03 16.81
C ALA A 177 -10.11 12.87 15.30
N LEU A 178 -10.13 11.62 14.83
CA LEU A 178 -10.48 11.33 13.46
C LEU A 178 -11.97 11.65 13.27
N SER A 179 -12.28 12.61 12.40
CA SER A 179 -13.67 12.93 12.05
C SER A 179 -14.27 11.82 11.19
N ASP A 180 -15.59 11.65 11.22
CA ASP A 180 -16.32 10.70 10.34
C ASP A 180 -16.00 10.89 8.83
N ALA A 181 -15.62 12.11 8.43
CA ALA A 181 -15.20 12.43 7.06
C ALA A 181 -13.74 12.08 6.73
N SER A 182 -12.94 11.65 7.71
CA SER A 182 -11.52 11.31 7.50
C SER A 182 -11.42 9.99 6.75
N GLU A 183 -10.55 9.92 5.74
CA GLU A 183 -10.30 8.67 5.01
C GLU A 183 -9.81 7.55 5.94
N LEU A 184 -9.02 7.89 6.97
CA LEU A 184 -8.58 6.97 8.00
C LEU A 184 -9.75 6.34 8.77
N ASN A 185 -10.90 7.02 8.89
CA ASN A 185 -12.09 6.49 9.54
C ASN A 185 -12.89 5.54 8.65
N LYS A 186 -12.81 5.66 7.32
CA LYS A 186 -13.58 4.85 6.38
C LYS A 186 -13.24 3.35 6.50
N ASP A 187 -11.99 3.01 6.84
CA ASP A 187 -11.52 1.63 6.99
C ASP A 187 -11.54 1.12 8.45
N LEU A 188 -11.45 2.01 9.44
CA LEU A 188 -11.42 1.65 10.86
C LEU A 188 -12.80 1.26 11.43
N TYR A 189 -13.88 1.86 10.93
CA TYR A 189 -15.21 1.78 11.56
C TYR A 189 -16.26 0.82 10.94
N PRO A 190 -16.17 0.34 9.67
CA PRO A 190 -17.14 -0.64 9.16
C PRO A 190 -17.13 -1.96 9.96
N ALA A 191 -16.00 -2.30 10.60
CA ALA A 191 -15.85 -3.48 11.43
C ALA A 191 -16.44 -3.34 12.85
N LEU A 192 -16.81 -2.13 13.28
CA LEU A 192 -17.29 -1.83 14.64
C LEU A 192 -18.80 -1.59 14.72
N CYS A 193 -19.47 -1.42 13.59
CA CYS A 193 -20.90 -1.10 13.49
C CYS A 193 -21.77 -2.23 12.92
N ALA A 194 -21.22 -3.45 12.75
CA ALA A 194 -21.94 -4.63 12.29
C ALA A 194 -22.34 -5.56 13.45
#